data_AF-A0A1F9PBR9-F1
#
_entry.id   AF-A0A1F9PBR9-F1
#
_cell.length_a   1.000
_cell.length_b   1.000
_cell.length_c   1.000
_cell.angle_alpha   90.00
_cell.angle_beta   90.00
_cell.angle_gamma   90.00
#
_symmetry.space_group_name_H-M   'P 1'
#
loop_
_entity.id
_entity.type
_entity.pdbx_description
1 polymer ?
#
loop_
_entity_poly.entity_id
_entity_poly.type
_entity_poly.pdbx_seq_one_letter_code
_entity_poly.pdbx_strand_id
1 'polypeptide(L)' 'ETGPVEIIGFLSCGGCSGKKAVTRARMMVDRGAEAIVFASCMKNGNPIGYPCPHFAAIKGAVEKKLGADTKIIDWTH' A
#
# COMPACT_ATOMS: atom_id res chain seq x y z
N GLU A 1 -14.89 -7.61 8.18
CA GLU A 1 -13.78 -8.58 8.14
C GLU A 1 -13.51 -8.94 6.69
N THR A 2 -12.26 -9.21 6.33
CA THR A 2 -11.93 -9.75 5.00
C THR A 2 -12.12 -11.25 5.06
N GLY A 3 -12.95 -11.81 4.16
CA GLY A 3 -13.10 -13.26 4.00
C GLY A 3 -11.81 -13.91 3.45
N PRO A 4 -11.87 -15.12 2.87
CA PRO A 4 -10.73 -15.67 2.14
C PRO A 4 -10.30 -14.68 1.04
N VAL A 5 -9.01 -14.36 1.02
CA VAL A 5 -8.42 -13.39 0.08
C VAL A 5 -7.35 -14.06 -0.78
N GLU A 6 -7.29 -13.66 -2.05
CA GLU A 6 -6.22 -14.04 -2.97
C GLU A 6 -5.22 -12.89 -3.10
N ILE A 7 -3.92 -13.21 -3.10
CA ILE A 7 -2.86 -12.22 -3.28
C ILE A 7 -2.59 -12.04 -4.77
N ILE A 8 -3.10 -10.95 -5.34
CA ILE A 8 -2.84 -10.57 -6.74
C ILE A 8 -1.38 -10.15 -6.97
N GLY A 9 -0.71 -9.64 -5.94
CA GLY A 9 0.71 -9.32 -6.02
C GLY A 9 1.27 -8.74 -4.72
N PHE A 10 2.60 -8.71 -4.66
CA PHE A 10 3.35 -8.13 -3.56
C PHE A 10 4.55 -7.36 -4.10
N LEU A 11 4.78 -6.15 -3.58
CA LEU A 11 5.84 -5.27 -4.06
C LEU A 11 6.35 -4.36 -2.95
N SER A 12 7.61 -3.98 -3.07
CA SER A 12 8.21 -2.99 -2.18
C SER A 12 7.61 -1.60 -2.43
N CYS A 13 7.66 -0.75 -1.40
CA CYS A 13 7.25 0.65 -1.44
C CYS A 13 8.00 1.49 -2.51
N GLY A 14 9.12 0.96 -3.04
CA GLY A 14 9.91 1.61 -4.07
C GLY A 14 10.96 2.58 -3.54
N GLY A 15 11.22 2.60 -2.23
CA GLY A 15 12.19 3.50 -1.57
C GLY A 15 11.63 4.91 -1.36
N CYS A 16 12.36 5.78 -0.66
CA CYS A 16 11.97 7.19 -0.51
C CYS A 16 12.05 7.92 -1.86
N SER A 17 11.05 8.71 -2.28
CA SER A 17 9.81 9.17 -1.61
C SER A 17 8.54 8.38 -2.00
N GLY A 18 8.68 7.10 -2.32
CA GLY A 18 7.58 6.23 -2.78
C GLY A 18 7.13 6.55 -4.20
N LYS A 19 8.01 7.13 -5.04
CA LYS A 19 7.68 7.55 -6.43
C LYS A 19 7.01 6.44 -7.25
N LYS A 20 7.39 5.18 -7.03
CA LYS A 20 6.82 4.02 -7.71
C LYS A 20 5.59 3.42 -7.01
N ALA A 21 5.31 3.78 -5.75
CA ALA A 21 4.20 3.20 -4.99
C ALA A 21 2.85 3.49 -5.66
N VAL A 22 2.65 4.72 -6.14
CA VAL A 22 1.40 5.16 -6.77
C VAL A 22 1.11 4.40 -8.07
N THR A 23 2.10 4.31 -8.97
CA THR A 23 1.92 3.61 -10.24
C THR A 23 1.80 2.10 -10.06
N ARG A 24 2.53 1.52 -9.09
CA ARG A 24 2.44 0.10 -8.74
C ARG A 24 1.11 -0.27 -8.12
N ALA A 25 0.57 0.56 -7.23
CA ALA A 25 -0.76 0.34 -6.67
C ALA A 25 -1.83 0.40 -7.76
N ARG A 26 -1.72 1.33 -8.70
CA ARG A 26 -2.64 1.39 -9.85
C ARG A 26 -2.57 0.13 -10.71
N MET A 27 -1.36 -0.34 -11.00
CA MET A 27 -1.14 -1.59 -11.74
C MET A 27 -1.74 -2.82 -11.05
N MET A 28 -1.73 -2.87 -9.70
CA MET A 28 -2.38 -3.96 -8.96
C MET A 28 -3.89 -3.94 -9.14
N VAL A 29 -4.51 -2.75 -9.03
CA VAL A 29 -5.95 -2.59 -9.29
C VAL A 29 -6.32 -2.94 -10.73
N ASP A 30 -5.52 -2.50 -11.70
CA ASP A 30 -5.73 -2.83 -13.12
C ASP A 30 -5.60 -4.35 -13.40
N ARG A 31 -4.98 -5.11 -12.49
CA ARG A 31 -4.86 -6.58 -12.54
C ARG A 31 -5.90 -7.31 -11.68
N GLY A 32 -6.88 -6.60 -11.12
CA GLY A 32 -7.99 -7.18 -10.37
C GLY A 32 -7.85 -7.11 -8.85
N ALA A 33 -6.89 -6.34 -8.30
CA ALA A 33 -6.83 -6.14 -6.85
C ALA A 33 -7.96 -5.20 -6.39
N GLU A 34 -8.86 -5.70 -5.54
CA GLU A 34 -9.95 -4.92 -4.93
C GLU A 34 -9.49 -4.07 -3.73
N ALA A 35 -8.38 -4.48 -3.11
CA ALA A 35 -7.80 -3.81 -1.96
C ALA A 35 -6.28 -3.70 -2.09
N ILE A 36 -5.74 -2.60 -1.57
CA ILE A 36 -4.30 -2.38 -1.44
C ILE A 36 -3.95 -2.33 0.04
N VAL A 37 -2.98 -3.14 0.42
CA VAL A 37 -2.53 -3.29 1.81
C VAL A 37 -1.12 -2.71 1.96
N PHE A 38 -0.96 -1.73 2.84
CA PHE A 38 0.34 -1.24 3.26
C PHE A 38 0.87 -2.08 4.42
N ALA A 39 2.06 -2.64 4.24
CA ALA A 39 2.71 -3.48 5.24
C ALA A 39 3.24 -2.66 6.45
N SER A 40 3.38 -3.34 7.59
CA SER A 40 3.82 -2.76 8.86
C SER A 40 5.21 -2.13 8.79
N CYS A 41 6.09 -2.58 7.89
CA CYS A 41 7.40 -1.95 7.68
C CYS A 41 7.31 -0.47 7.26
N MET A 42 6.21 -0.05 6.62
CA MET A 42 6.02 1.35 6.23
C MET A 42 5.41 2.19 7.36
N LYS A 43 4.34 1.71 7.99
CA LYS A 43 3.59 2.47 9.01
C LYS A 43 4.21 2.36 10.40
N ASN A 44 4.50 1.14 10.83
CA ASN A 44 4.99 0.83 12.18
C ASN A 44 6.52 0.70 12.23
N GLY A 45 7.17 0.47 11.08
CA GLY A 45 8.62 0.27 10.98
C GLY A 45 9.08 -1.17 11.30
N ASN A 46 8.17 -2.08 11.62
CA ASN A 46 8.52 -3.45 12.00
C ASN A 46 8.88 -4.28 10.75
N PRO A 47 9.94 -5.13 10.77
CA PRO A 47 10.89 -5.39 11.86
C PRO A 47 12.14 -4.48 11.87
N ILE A 48 12.23 -3.53 10.93
CA ILE A 48 13.43 -2.69 10.71
C ILE A 48 13.66 -1.70 11.87
N GLY A 49 12.62 -1.38 12.65
CA GLY A 49 12.65 -0.41 13.74
C GLY A 49 12.58 1.05 13.28
N TYR A 50 12.39 1.28 11.98
CA TYR A 50 12.32 2.62 11.40
C TYR A 50 11.07 2.75 10.50
N PRO A 51 10.01 3.46 10.94
CA PRO A 51 8.85 3.71 10.11
C PRO A 51 9.19 4.67 8.97
N CYS A 52 8.49 4.54 7.84
CA CYS A 52 8.73 5.40 6.70
C CYS A 52 8.29 6.84 7.01
N PRO A 53 9.17 7.85 6.94
CA PRO A 53 8.82 9.24 7.23
C PRO A 53 7.84 9.83 6.21
N HIS A 54 7.71 9.20 5.04
CA HIS A 54 6.81 9.63 3.97
C HIS A 54 5.52 8.81 3.89
N PHE A 55 5.24 7.94 4.87
CA PHE A 55 4.11 7.03 4.80
C PHE A 55 2.77 7.76 4.56
N ALA A 56 2.49 8.83 5.31
CA ALA A 56 1.25 9.60 5.15
C ALA A 56 1.11 10.22 3.76
N ALA A 57 2.21 10.77 3.22
CA ALA A 57 2.22 11.36 1.88
C ALA A 57 2.03 10.30 0.78
N ILE A 58 2.68 9.14 0.92
CA ILE A 58 2.53 8.02 0.00
C ILE A 58 1.10 7.49 0.03
N LYS A 59 0.55 7.24 1.22
CA LYS A 59 -0.83 6.77 1.41
C LYS A 59 -1.82 7.73 0.75
N GLY A 60 -1.74 9.03 1.05
CA GLY A 60 -2.62 10.03 0.46
C GLY A 60 -2.49 10.13 -1.06
N ALA A 61 -1.27 9.98 -1.61
CA ALA A 61 -1.06 9.97 -3.06
C ALA A 61 -1.66 8.73 -3.73
N VAL A 62 -1.60 7.56 -3.08
CA VAL A 62 -2.22 6.33 -3.55
C VAL A 62 -3.74 6.43 -3.48
N GLU A 63 -4.31 6.87 -2.35
CA GLU A 63 -5.74 7.11 -2.18
C GLU A 63 -6.28 8.04 -3.26
N LYS A 64 -5.60 9.18 -3.50
CA LYS A 64 -5.98 10.12 -4.55
C LYS A 64 -5.93 9.52 -5.95
N LYS A 65 -5.01 8.58 -6.21
CA LYS A 65 -4.84 7.97 -7.53
C LYS A 65 -5.83 6.84 -7.81
N LEU A 66 -6.17 6.05 -6.79
CA LEU A 66 -7.05 4.89 -6.93
C LEU A 66 -8.53 5.26 -6.83
N GLY A 67 -8.87 6.33 -6.11
CA GLY A 67 -10.25 6.76 -5.92
C GLY A 67 -10.96 5.97 -4.83
N ALA A 68 -12.28 6.19 -4.70
CA ALA A 68 -13.09 5.64 -3.62
C ALA A 68 -13.38 4.12 -3.76
N ASP A 69 -13.21 3.57 -4.96
CA ASP A 69 -13.57 2.18 -5.27
C ASP A 69 -12.56 1.16 -4.76
N THR A 70 -11.31 1.58 -4.47
CA THR A 70 -10.27 0.69 -3.95
C THR A 70 -10.13 0.84 -2.44
N LYS A 71 -10.23 -0.29 -1.73
CA LYS A 71 -10.05 -0.30 -0.29
C LYS A 71 -8.58 -0.22 0.09
N ILE A 72 -8.20 0.79 0.86
CA ILE A 72 -6.85 0.93 1.40
C ILE A 72 -6.82 0.40 2.84
N ILE A 73 -5.91 -0.53 3.11
CA ILE A 73 -5.73 -1.13 4.44
C ILE A 73 -4.30 -0.82 4.91
N ASP A 74 -4.16 -0.26 6.09
CA ASP A 74 -2.85 0.08 6.67
C ASP A 74 -2.66 -0.41 8.11
N TRP A 75 -3.57 -1.24 8.60
CA TRP A 75 -3.49 -1.86 9.92
C TRP A 75 -3.16 -3.34 9.71
N THR A 76 -1.88 -3.59 9.49
CA THR A 76 -1.29 -4.93 9.45
C THR A 76 -0.34 -5.08 10.62
N HIS A 77 -0.31 -6.24 11.27
CA HIS A 77 0.65 -6.67 12.31
C HIS A 77 1.27 -5.55 13.17
#